data_AF-A0A661EQ73-F1
#
_entry.id   AF-A0A661EQ73-F1
#
_cell.length_a   1.000
_cell.length_b   1.000
_cell.length_c   1.000
_cell.angle_alpha   90.00
_cell.angle_beta   90.00
_cell.angle_gamma   90.00
#
_symmetry.space_group_name_H-M   'P 1'
#
loop_
_entity.id
_entity.type
_entity.pdbx_description
1 polymer ?
#
loop_
_entity_poly.entity_id
_entity_poly.type
_entity_poly.pdbx_seq_one_letter_code
_entity_poly.pdbx_strand_id
1 'polypeptide(L)'
;MSKLEISVGQFSDAGAKPANEDSIGLHVPDEPMLTNKGMVAVIADGMSAAADGAKASQVCVHNFLTDYFSTPDSWSVKTSALKILSALNRWLYGQGHSVYGSSTGLVSTLSALVLKSSSAHIFHVGDTRIFLLRDGDLQTITRDHRTHTGGRDFLTRAMGIELALEGDHQVVAVQPGDTFLMTTDGVHEWIPDRDIKKILIDLADDLIGACRSLAQTARRNGSNDNLTAQAFTVHALPMQDEESYFNELTALPFPPLLEAGQILDGYRVIREIHAAKRTQVYLVVDESNGEQRIMKTPSPSFSDDPLFIDLFLHEEWIGRRLNSPHIMKVIEPDRPRQCL
;
A
#
# COMPACT_ATOMS: atom_id res chain seq x y z
N MET A 1 -10.13 -18.00 -5.99
CA MET A 1 -9.23 -16.99 -5.41
C MET A 1 -8.52 -16.30 -6.57
N SER A 2 -8.87 -15.06 -6.91
CA SER A 2 -8.02 -14.29 -7.82
C SER A 2 -6.78 -13.83 -7.05
N LYS A 3 -5.60 -13.97 -7.67
CA LYS A 3 -4.33 -13.42 -7.15
C LYS A 3 -4.13 -12.04 -7.77
N LEU A 4 -3.35 -11.17 -7.12
CA LEU A 4 -2.87 -9.96 -7.79
C LEU A 4 -2.07 -10.35 -9.03
N GLU A 5 -2.49 -9.90 -10.20
CA GLU A 5 -1.77 -10.09 -11.46
C GLU A 5 -1.43 -8.73 -12.05
N ILE A 6 -0.15 -8.49 -12.32
CA ILE A 6 0.33 -7.23 -12.87
C ILE A 6 1.36 -7.47 -13.99
N SER A 7 1.47 -6.52 -14.90
CA SER A 7 2.65 -6.33 -15.76
C SER A 7 3.44 -5.14 -15.27
N VAL A 8 4.77 -5.17 -15.44
CA VAL A 8 5.68 -4.11 -14.96
C VAL A 8 6.65 -3.71 -16.08
N GLY A 9 6.93 -2.41 -16.18
CA GLY A 9 7.99 -1.83 -16.99
C GLY A 9 8.83 -0.86 -16.17
N GLN A 10 10.14 -0.90 -16.35
CA GLN A 10 11.08 -0.01 -15.66
C GLN A 10 12.19 0.42 -16.62
N PHE A 11 12.50 1.71 -16.60
CA PHE A 11 13.64 2.27 -17.31
C PHE A 11 14.22 3.45 -16.52
N SER A 12 15.54 3.48 -16.37
CA SER A 12 16.25 4.59 -15.72
C SER A 12 17.62 4.72 -16.38
N ASP A 13 17.98 5.94 -16.79
CA ASP A 13 19.22 6.25 -17.49
C ASP A 13 19.79 7.59 -17.01
N ALA A 14 21.11 7.72 -17.01
CA ALA A 14 21.78 8.97 -16.63
C ALA A 14 21.45 10.13 -17.58
N GLY A 15 20.94 9.84 -18.79
CA GLY A 15 20.55 10.84 -19.76
C GLY A 15 21.77 11.62 -20.27
N ALA A 16 21.79 12.93 -20.06
CA ALA A 16 22.92 13.79 -20.40
C ALA A 16 23.90 13.99 -19.23
N LYS A 17 23.52 13.61 -18.01
CA LYS A 17 24.36 13.75 -16.81
C LYS A 17 25.42 12.64 -16.76
N PRO A 18 26.56 12.87 -16.09
CA PRO A 18 27.63 11.87 -15.96
C PRO A 18 27.25 10.68 -15.06
N ALA A 19 26.29 10.86 -14.17
CA ALA A 19 25.78 9.84 -13.26
C ALA A 19 24.25 9.91 -13.22
N ASN A 20 23.64 8.77 -12.87
CA ASN A 20 22.22 8.69 -12.60
C ASN A 20 21.99 8.89 -11.10
N GLU A 21 21.33 9.98 -10.74
CA GLU A 21 20.94 10.31 -9.37
C GLU A 21 19.50 9.88 -9.06
N ASP A 22 18.78 9.33 -10.05
CA ASP A 22 17.46 8.76 -9.87
C ASP A 22 17.52 7.33 -9.34
N SER A 23 16.46 6.93 -8.63
CA SER A 23 16.26 5.56 -8.19
C SER A 23 14.81 5.12 -8.35
N ILE A 24 14.61 3.87 -8.75
CA ILE A 24 13.29 3.22 -8.83
C ILE A 24 13.35 1.83 -8.23
N GLY A 25 12.21 1.36 -7.73
CA GLY A 25 12.08 -0.02 -7.29
C GLY A 25 10.62 -0.45 -7.21
N LEU A 26 10.38 -1.74 -7.35
CA LEU A 26 9.06 -2.34 -7.20
C LEU A 26 9.23 -3.71 -6.56
N HIS A 27 8.39 -4.01 -5.57
CA HIS A 27 8.37 -5.29 -4.91
C HIS A 27 6.94 -5.81 -4.80
N VAL A 28 6.72 -6.97 -5.41
CA VAL A 28 5.53 -7.81 -5.19
C VAL A 28 6.00 -8.98 -4.33
N PRO A 29 5.66 -9.01 -3.03
CA PRO A 29 6.08 -10.11 -2.18
C PRO A 29 5.25 -11.38 -2.48
N ASP A 30 5.70 -12.53 -1.98
CA ASP A 30 4.92 -13.76 -1.96
C ASP A 30 3.84 -13.74 -0.85
N GLU A 31 2.90 -14.68 -0.90
CA GLU A 31 1.96 -14.88 0.20
C GLU A 31 2.67 -15.44 1.45
N PRO A 32 2.22 -15.09 2.67
CA PRO A 32 1.04 -14.28 3.01
C PRO A 32 1.30 -12.75 3.03
N MET A 33 2.54 -12.34 2.75
CA MET A 33 2.96 -10.94 2.83
C MET A 33 2.22 -10.07 1.82
N LEU A 34 1.95 -10.60 0.62
CA LEU A 34 1.15 -9.92 -0.41
C LEU A 34 -0.25 -9.56 0.09
N THR A 35 -0.95 -10.50 0.72
CA THR A 35 -2.27 -10.25 1.32
C THR A 35 -2.18 -9.18 2.43
N ASN A 36 -1.18 -9.28 3.32
CA ASN A 36 -1.10 -8.41 4.50
C ASN A 36 -0.63 -6.99 4.18
N LYS A 37 0.35 -6.86 3.26
CA LYS A 37 1.09 -5.61 3.02
C LYS A 37 0.88 -5.04 1.62
N GLY A 38 0.40 -5.83 0.68
CA GLY A 38 0.27 -5.44 -0.72
C GLY A 38 1.60 -5.44 -1.48
N MET A 39 1.59 -4.90 -2.69
CA MET A 39 2.80 -4.59 -3.46
C MET A 39 3.22 -3.13 -3.25
N VAL A 40 4.49 -2.83 -3.50
CA VAL A 40 5.04 -1.48 -3.39
C VAL A 40 5.78 -1.09 -4.67
N ALA A 41 5.56 0.13 -5.16
CA ALA A 41 6.34 0.78 -6.20
C ALA A 41 6.87 2.13 -5.66
N VAL A 42 8.14 2.46 -5.92
CA VAL A 42 8.79 3.67 -5.42
C VAL A 42 9.67 4.28 -6.50
N ILE A 43 9.64 5.60 -6.59
CA ILE A 43 10.54 6.43 -7.39
C ILE A 43 11.09 7.57 -6.54
N ALA A 44 12.35 7.91 -6.77
CA ALA A 44 13.03 9.01 -6.11
C ALA A 44 14.02 9.67 -7.08
N ASP A 45 14.11 11.00 -7.00
CA ASP A 45 15.06 11.83 -7.72
C ASP A 45 16.03 12.44 -6.69
N GLY A 46 17.32 12.21 -6.89
CA GLY A 46 18.38 12.74 -6.04
C GLY A 46 18.72 14.17 -6.44
N MET A 47 18.54 15.12 -5.53
CA MET A 47 18.69 16.53 -5.87
C MET A 47 20.15 16.87 -6.21
N SER A 48 20.44 17.36 -7.42
CA SER A 48 21.81 17.56 -7.90
C SER A 48 22.63 18.64 -7.18
N ALA A 49 21.99 19.55 -6.43
CA ALA A 49 22.70 20.49 -5.54
C ALA A 49 22.96 19.89 -4.14
N ALA A 50 22.51 18.66 -3.88
CA ALA A 50 22.93 17.91 -2.71
C ALA A 50 24.38 17.42 -2.89
N ALA A 51 25.05 17.11 -1.78
CA ALA A 51 26.42 16.61 -1.84
C ALA A 51 26.49 15.18 -2.39
N ASP A 52 25.42 14.39 -2.24
CA ASP A 52 25.34 13.01 -2.71
C ASP A 52 23.87 12.62 -3.01
N GLY A 53 23.32 13.18 -4.10
CA GLY A 53 21.94 12.98 -4.53
C GLY A 53 21.63 11.52 -4.86
N ALA A 54 22.54 10.85 -5.59
CA ALA A 54 22.41 9.43 -5.93
C ALA A 54 22.27 8.52 -4.70
N LYS A 55 23.06 8.76 -3.65
CA LYS A 55 22.92 8.02 -2.39
C LYS A 55 21.60 8.32 -1.70
N ALA A 56 21.16 9.58 -1.71
CA ALA A 56 19.91 9.98 -1.08
C ALA A 56 18.70 9.27 -1.70
N SER A 57 18.58 9.27 -3.03
CA SER A 57 17.50 8.59 -3.75
C SER A 57 17.57 7.07 -3.60
N GLN A 58 18.76 6.48 -3.68
CA GLN A 58 18.97 5.04 -3.49
C GLN A 58 18.54 4.58 -2.09
N VAL A 59 18.92 5.32 -1.05
CA VAL A 59 18.51 5.00 0.33
C VAL A 59 17.00 5.15 0.50
N CYS A 60 16.39 6.19 -0.08
CA CYS A 60 14.94 6.38 -0.03
C CYS A 60 14.20 5.16 -0.60
N VAL A 61 14.56 4.73 -1.82
CA VAL A 61 13.92 3.58 -2.48
C VAL A 61 14.21 2.27 -1.75
N HIS A 62 15.49 1.99 -1.49
CA HIS A 62 15.91 0.70 -0.92
C HIS A 62 15.32 0.48 0.47
N ASN A 63 15.41 1.48 1.36
CA ASN A 63 14.94 1.30 2.71
C ASN A 63 13.41 1.33 2.80
N PHE A 64 12.71 2.14 1.98
CA PHE A 64 11.25 2.06 1.96
C PHE A 64 10.78 0.67 1.56
N LEU A 65 11.40 0.08 0.52
CA LEU A 65 11.09 -1.29 0.07
C LEU A 65 11.49 -2.38 1.06
N THR A 66 12.40 -2.13 2.00
CA THR A 66 12.84 -3.14 2.97
C THR A 66 12.08 -3.00 4.29
N ASP A 67 11.98 -1.78 4.80
CA ASP A 67 11.45 -1.49 6.12
C ASP A 67 9.92 -1.55 6.14
N TYR A 68 9.23 -1.22 5.04
CA TYR A 68 7.76 -1.28 4.96
C TYR A 68 7.23 -2.70 5.22
N PHE A 69 7.85 -3.73 4.63
CA PHE A 69 7.44 -5.12 4.85
C PHE A 69 7.87 -5.68 6.21
N SER A 70 8.75 -4.96 6.92
CA SER A 70 9.19 -5.31 8.26
C SER A 70 8.32 -4.68 9.36
N THR A 71 7.34 -3.84 9.01
CA THR A 71 6.43 -3.23 10.00
C THR A 71 5.45 -4.27 10.56
N PRO A 72 4.90 -4.08 11.78
CA PRO A 72 3.89 -4.98 12.33
C PRO A 72 2.68 -5.17 11.40
N ASP A 73 2.19 -6.41 11.26
CA ASP A 73 1.02 -6.73 10.42
C ASP A 73 -0.26 -6.02 10.85
N SER A 74 -0.37 -5.68 12.14
CA SER A 74 -1.51 -4.93 12.68
C SER A 74 -1.54 -3.45 12.28
N TRP A 75 -0.47 -2.93 11.66
CA TRP A 75 -0.43 -1.54 11.25
C TRP A 75 -1.06 -1.37 9.87
N SER A 76 -1.95 -0.38 9.76
CA SER A 76 -2.48 0.05 8.46
C SER A 76 -1.34 0.48 7.51
N VAL A 77 -1.60 0.42 6.21
CA VAL A 77 -0.66 0.86 5.17
C VAL A 77 -0.17 2.29 5.45
N LYS A 78 -1.10 3.19 5.78
CA LYS A 78 -0.80 4.59 6.13
C LYS A 78 0.15 4.68 7.33
N THR A 79 -0.14 3.99 8.42
CA THR A 79 0.69 4.04 9.63
C THR A 79 2.09 3.48 9.35
N SER A 80 2.17 2.34 8.65
CA SER A 80 3.43 1.71 8.26
C SER A 80 4.30 2.67 7.45
N ALA A 81 3.78 3.14 6.32
CA ALA A 81 4.52 4.03 5.43
C ALA A 81 4.95 5.34 6.12
N LEU A 82 4.05 6.01 6.85
CA LEU A 82 4.40 7.29 7.52
C LEU A 82 5.47 7.12 8.60
N LYS A 83 5.47 5.99 9.33
CA LYS A 83 6.53 5.70 10.31
C LYS A 83 7.87 5.48 9.65
N ILE A 84 7.91 4.72 8.55
CA ILE A 84 9.13 4.51 7.78
C ILE A 84 9.63 5.81 7.17
N LEU A 85 8.77 6.57 6.48
CA LEU A 85 9.14 7.85 5.89
C LEU A 85 9.67 8.86 6.92
N SER A 86 9.05 8.94 8.09
CA SER A 86 9.53 9.81 9.18
C SER A 86 10.91 9.39 9.68
N ALA A 87 11.18 8.08 9.80
CA ALA A 87 12.47 7.56 10.22
C ALA A 87 13.55 7.81 9.16
N LEU A 88 13.24 7.55 7.88
CA LEU A 88 14.13 7.80 6.75
C LEU A 88 14.48 9.27 6.60
N ASN A 89 13.48 10.17 6.71
CA ASN A 89 13.72 11.60 6.65
C ASN A 89 14.69 12.08 7.73
N ARG A 90 14.50 11.63 8.98
CA ARG A 90 15.39 11.97 10.10
C ARG A 90 16.81 11.43 9.89
N TRP A 91 16.93 10.23 9.33
CA TRP A 91 18.22 9.64 9.01
C TRP A 91 18.95 10.45 7.93
N LEU A 92 18.27 10.80 6.83
CA LEU A 92 18.83 11.63 5.75
C LEU A 92 19.26 13.00 6.27
N TYR A 93 18.40 13.68 7.02
CA TYR A 93 18.70 14.97 7.64
C TYR A 93 19.93 14.89 8.57
N GLY A 94 19.98 13.89 9.45
CA GLY A 94 21.08 13.70 10.38
C GLY A 94 22.41 13.32 9.71
N GLN A 95 22.36 12.48 8.69
CA GLN A 95 23.54 12.09 7.89
C GLN A 95 24.03 13.26 7.02
N GLY A 96 23.12 14.02 6.42
CA GLY A 96 23.44 15.25 5.70
C GLY A 96 24.30 16.19 6.56
N HIS A 97 23.82 16.47 7.78
CA HIS A 97 24.51 17.37 8.70
C HIS A 97 25.85 16.82 9.21
N SER A 98 25.91 15.54 9.60
CA SER A 98 27.09 14.95 10.23
C SER A 98 28.21 14.59 9.25
N VAL A 99 27.88 14.17 8.02
CA VAL A 99 28.86 13.72 7.02
C VAL A 99 29.26 14.85 6.07
N TYR A 100 28.31 15.68 5.66
CA TYR A 100 28.53 16.70 4.62
C TYR A 100 28.53 18.13 5.17
N GLY A 101 28.32 18.31 6.47
CA GLY A 101 28.35 19.63 7.14
C GLY A 101 27.22 20.57 6.72
N SER A 102 26.18 20.07 6.03
CA SER A 102 25.05 20.85 5.54
C SER A 102 23.75 20.06 5.67
N SER A 103 22.65 20.74 5.99
CA SER A 103 21.29 20.16 5.91
C SER A 103 20.90 19.76 4.47
N THR A 104 21.66 20.17 3.47
CA THR A 104 21.47 19.78 2.06
C THR A 104 22.38 18.63 1.62
N GLY A 105 23.02 17.91 2.55
CA GLY A 105 23.96 16.84 2.20
C GLY A 105 23.30 15.67 1.45
N LEU A 106 22.18 15.17 1.97
CA LEU A 106 21.40 14.06 1.41
C LEU A 106 19.94 14.51 1.24
N VAL A 107 19.59 14.93 0.03
CA VAL A 107 18.25 15.42 -0.30
C VAL A 107 17.73 14.71 -1.54
N SER A 108 16.50 14.25 -1.48
CA SER A 108 15.84 13.54 -2.59
C SER A 108 14.33 13.72 -2.54
N THR A 109 13.66 13.61 -3.67
CA THR A 109 12.20 13.41 -3.70
C THR A 109 11.84 11.98 -3.27
N LEU A 110 10.58 11.72 -2.98
CA LEU A 110 10.07 10.36 -2.93
C LEU A 110 8.59 10.33 -3.31
N SER A 111 8.25 9.45 -4.24
CA SER A 111 6.88 9.04 -4.52
C SER A 111 6.79 7.53 -4.35
N ALA A 112 5.94 7.07 -3.42
CA ALA A 112 5.68 5.66 -3.16
C ALA A 112 4.19 5.35 -3.36
N LEU A 113 3.92 4.22 -3.98
CA LEU A 113 2.59 3.65 -4.15
C LEU A 113 2.56 2.27 -3.52
N VAL A 114 1.60 2.05 -2.61
CA VAL A 114 1.31 0.74 -2.03
C VAL A 114 -0.06 0.28 -2.52
N LEU A 115 -0.12 -0.80 -3.30
CA LEU A 115 -1.37 -1.42 -3.74
C LEU A 115 -1.68 -2.60 -2.82
N LYS A 116 -2.69 -2.42 -1.95
CA LYS A 116 -3.22 -3.48 -1.07
C LYS A 116 -4.71 -3.64 -1.35
N SER A 117 -5.15 -4.88 -1.53
CA SER A 117 -6.53 -5.20 -1.91
C SER A 117 -6.92 -4.46 -3.19
N SER A 118 -7.96 -3.62 -3.17
CA SER A 118 -8.39 -2.77 -4.30
C SER A 118 -8.07 -1.28 -4.11
N SER A 119 -7.09 -0.95 -3.26
CA SER A 119 -6.72 0.44 -2.95
C SER A 119 -5.22 0.68 -3.18
N ALA A 120 -4.91 1.78 -3.87
CA ALA A 120 -3.55 2.31 -3.98
C ALA A 120 -3.38 3.49 -3.01
N HIS A 121 -2.47 3.33 -2.05
CA HIS A 121 -2.04 4.38 -1.14
C HIS A 121 -0.81 5.09 -1.72
N ILE A 122 -0.93 6.39 -1.99
CA ILE A 122 0.16 7.20 -2.54
C ILE A 122 0.73 8.08 -1.43
N PHE A 123 2.05 8.05 -1.29
CA PHE A 123 2.84 8.91 -0.41
C PHE A 123 3.80 9.71 -1.26
N HIS A 124 3.81 11.04 -1.11
CA HIS A 124 4.52 11.91 -2.04
C HIS A 124 5.21 13.08 -1.35
N VAL A 125 6.45 13.35 -1.75
CA VAL A 125 7.21 14.54 -1.39
C VAL A 125 8.18 14.88 -2.54
N GLY A 126 8.15 16.14 -3.01
CA GLY A 126 8.97 16.62 -4.12
C GLY A 126 8.16 16.80 -5.40
N ASP A 127 8.77 16.59 -6.56
CA ASP A 127 8.18 16.84 -7.88
C ASP A 127 8.23 15.62 -8.82
N THR A 128 8.58 14.44 -8.30
CA THR A 128 8.25 13.19 -9.00
C THR A 128 6.74 13.04 -9.18
N ARG A 129 6.32 12.48 -10.31
CA ARG A 129 4.89 12.35 -10.64
C ARG A 129 4.42 10.92 -10.67
N ILE A 130 3.23 10.68 -10.11
CA ILE A 130 2.43 9.46 -10.33
C ILE A 130 1.22 9.83 -11.19
N PHE A 131 1.01 9.09 -12.27
CA PHE A 131 -0.14 9.16 -13.15
C PHE A 131 -0.96 7.87 -13.06
N LEU A 132 -2.27 7.99 -13.23
CA LEU A 132 -3.20 6.89 -13.42
C LEU A 132 -3.79 7.00 -14.83
N LEU A 133 -3.63 5.96 -15.63
CA LEU A 133 -4.34 5.76 -16.89
C LEU A 133 -5.50 4.78 -16.65
N ARG A 134 -6.74 5.27 -16.80
CA ARG A 134 -7.97 4.48 -16.66
C ARG A 134 -8.93 4.81 -17.79
N ASP A 135 -9.47 3.80 -18.45
CA ASP A 135 -10.42 3.95 -19.56
C ASP A 135 -9.92 4.91 -20.66
N GLY A 136 -8.61 4.93 -20.86
CA GLY A 136 -7.93 5.82 -21.79
C GLY A 136 -7.67 7.23 -21.25
N ASP A 137 -8.14 7.63 -20.07
CA ASP A 137 -7.87 8.94 -19.48
C ASP A 137 -6.66 8.92 -18.56
N LEU A 138 -5.71 9.83 -18.81
CA LEU A 138 -4.49 10.00 -18.03
C LEU A 138 -4.69 11.12 -17.02
N GLN A 139 -4.62 10.79 -15.74
CA GLN A 139 -4.75 11.73 -14.63
C GLN A 139 -3.46 11.77 -13.82
N THR A 140 -2.92 12.96 -13.58
CA THR A 140 -1.84 13.17 -12.61
C THR A 140 -2.42 13.11 -11.20
N ILE A 141 -1.88 12.19 -10.39
CA ILE A 141 -2.36 11.90 -9.03
C ILE A 141 -1.60 12.76 -8.02
N THR A 142 -0.29 12.92 -8.18
CA THR A 142 0.52 13.77 -7.28
C THR A 142 0.51 15.24 -7.72
N ARG A 143 0.93 16.12 -6.80
CA ARG A 143 1.09 17.55 -7.04
C ARG A 143 2.50 17.95 -6.66
N ASP A 144 3.23 18.52 -7.61
CA ASP A 144 4.60 18.96 -7.40
C ASP A 144 4.73 19.93 -6.20
N HIS A 145 5.71 19.65 -5.34
CA HIS A 145 6.14 20.50 -4.24
C HIS A 145 7.31 21.37 -4.67
N ARG A 146 7.07 22.27 -5.63
CA ARG A 146 8.08 23.20 -6.15
C ARG A 146 7.56 24.63 -6.27
N THR A 147 8.49 25.58 -6.30
CA THR A 147 8.21 26.99 -6.56
C THR A 147 9.14 27.53 -7.65
N HIS A 148 8.62 28.41 -8.48
CA HIS A 148 9.38 29.11 -9.50
C HIS A 148 9.72 30.50 -9.00
N THR A 149 11.01 30.80 -8.78
CA THR A 149 11.43 32.13 -8.32
C THR A 149 12.76 32.51 -8.96
N GLY A 150 12.86 33.73 -9.48
CA GLY A 150 14.10 34.23 -10.10
C GLY A 150 14.56 33.43 -11.34
N GLY A 151 13.63 32.80 -12.06
CA GLY A 151 13.93 32.00 -13.25
C GLY A 151 14.50 30.61 -12.95
N ARG A 152 14.38 30.13 -11.72
CA ARG A 152 14.79 28.79 -11.30
C ARG A 152 13.67 28.11 -10.52
N ASP A 153 13.59 26.79 -10.68
CA ASP A 153 12.70 25.94 -9.90
C ASP A 153 13.41 25.45 -8.64
N PHE A 154 12.69 25.48 -7.52
CA PHE A 154 13.17 25.03 -6.22
C PHE A 154 12.13 24.10 -5.60
N LEU A 155 12.61 22.96 -5.08
CA LEU A 155 11.78 22.10 -4.25
C LEU A 155 11.40 22.84 -2.96
N THR A 156 10.10 22.92 -2.69
CA THR A 156 9.57 23.43 -1.42
C THR A 156 9.49 22.35 -0.36
N ARG A 157 9.47 21.07 -0.75
CA ARG A 157 9.47 19.91 0.14
C ARG A 157 10.29 18.78 -0.48
N ALA A 158 11.12 18.13 0.32
CA ALA A 158 11.95 17.00 -0.09
C ALA A 158 12.30 16.14 1.13
N MET A 159 12.70 14.89 0.91
CA MET A 159 13.29 14.05 1.95
C MET A 159 14.65 14.62 2.35
N GLY A 160 14.92 14.67 3.66
CA GLY A 160 16.20 15.07 4.23
C GLY A 160 16.44 16.57 4.33
N ILE A 161 15.56 17.42 3.80
CA ILE A 161 15.72 18.89 3.84
C ILE A 161 15.43 19.48 5.22
N GLU A 162 14.41 18.96 5.91
CA GLU A 162 13.98 19.40 7.24
C GLU A 162 13.80 18.19 8.17
N LEU A 163 13.81 18.43 9.49
CA LEU A 163 13.69 17.37 10.49
C LEU A 163 12.31 16.70 10.48
N ALA A 164 11.26 17.50 10.28
CA ALA A 164 9.88 17.03 10.16
C ALA A 164 9.53 16.85 8.68
N LEU A 165 8.98 15.70 8.33
CA LEU A 165 8.54 15.44 6.96
C LEU A 165 7.14 15.98 6.75
N GLU A 166 7.00 16.90 5.80
CA GLU A 166 5.72 17.31 5.24
C GLU A 166 5.51 16.59 3.89
N GLY A 167 4.78 15.47 3.92
CA GLY A 167 4.43 14.71 2.72
C GLY A 167 2.93 14.60 2.54
N ASP A 168 2.50 14.39 1.31
CA ASP A 168 1.10 14.16 0.97
C ASP A 168 0.77 12.67 1.09
N HIS A 169 -0.44 12.36 1.55
CA HIS A 169 -1.01 11.00 1.54
C HIS A 169 -2.41 11.03 0.92
N GLN A 170 -2.63 10.18 -0.07
CA GLN A 170 -3.94 9.97 -0.69
C GLN A 170 -4.20 8.50 -0.97
N VAL A 171 -5.47 8.16 -1.16
CA VAL A 171 -5.91 6.79 -1.48
C VAL A 171 -6.81 6.86 -2.69
N VAL A 172 -6.53 6.01 -3.68
CA VAL A 172 -7.36 5.85 -4.88
C VAL A 172 -7.83 4.41 -4.99
N ALA A 173 -9.10 4.22 -5.35
CA ALA A 173 -9.63 2.90 -5.67
C ALA A 173 -9.01 2.41 -6.99
N VAL A 174 -8.69 1.12 -7.06
CA VAL A 174 -8.02 0.47 -8.20
C VAL A 174 -8.96 -0.53 -8.85
N GLN A 175 -8.89 -0.60 -10.17
CA GLN A 175 -9.68 -1.48 -11.02
C GLN A 175 -8.75 -2.29 -11.93
N PRO A 176 -9.14 -3.53 -12.31
CA PRO A 176 -8.49 -4.22 -13.41
C PRO A 176 -8.48 -3.35 -14.68
N GLY A 177 -7.35 -3.30 -15.36
CA GLY A 177 -7.08 -2.43 -16.51
C GLY A 177 -6.37 -1.11 -16.15
N ASP A 178 -6.31 -0.73 -14.87
CA ASP A 178 -5.58 0.47 -14.46
C ASP A 178 -4.08 0.34 -14.72
N THR A 179 -3.49 1.38 -15.33
CA THR A 179 -2.04 1.51 -15.46
C THR A 179 -1.55 2.70 -14.63
N PHE A 180 -0.63 2.45 -13.71
CA PHE A 180 0.08 3.50 -12.99
C PHE A 180 1.42 3.76 -13.67
N LEU A 181 1.75 5.03 -13.89
CA LEU A 181 3.05 5.49 -14.39
C LEU A 181 3.70 6.42 -13.34
N MET A 182 4.97 6.20 -13.05
CA MET A 182 5.78 6.99 -12.12
C MET A 182 7.00 7.54 -12.88
N THR A 183 7.27 8.84 -12.78
CA THR A 183 8.35 9.50 -13.55
C THR A 183 9.08 10.58 -12.75
N THR A 184 10.36 10.80 -13.05
CA THR A 184 11.12 12.00 -12.65
C THR A 184 10.89 13.17 -13.62
N ASP A 185 11.26 14.38 -13.20
CA ASP A 185 11.05 15.63 -13.95
C ASP A 185 11.75 15.64 -15.32
N GLY A 186 12.91 15.00 -15.41
CA GLY A 186 13.65 14.76 -16.64
C GLY A 186 12.85 14.05 -17.73
N VAL A 187 11.75 13.37 -17.37
CA VAL A 187 10.79 12.80 -18.32
C VAL A 187 9.57 13.69 -18.51
N HIS A 188 8.80 13.95 -17.45
CA HIS A 188 7.46 14.51 -17.60
C HIS A 188 7.43 16.02 -17.86
N GLU A 189 8.51 16.76 -17.62
CA GLU A 189 8.61 18.16 -18.05
C GLU A 189 8.84 18.31 -19.55
N TRP A 190 9.41 17.28 -20.16
CA TRP A 190 9.85 17.29 -21.55
C TRP A 190 8.87 16.61 -22.48
N ILE A 191 7.78 16.05 -21.97
CA ILE A 191 6.76 15.36 -22.75
C ILE A 191 5.38 15.85 -22.32
N PRO A 192 4.56 16.38 -23.24
CA PRO A 192 3.17 16.71 -22.93
C PRO A 192 2.36 15.47 -22.52
N ASP A 193 1.41 15.63 -21.59
CA ASP A 193 0.55 14.54 -21.10
C ASP A 193 -0.15 13.75 -22.22
N ARG A 194 -0.54 14.42 -23.33
CA ARG A 194 -1.13 13.75 -24.50
C ARG A 194 -0.20 12.71 -25.14
N ASP A 195 1.10 12.98 -25.14
CA ASP A 195 2.12 12.16 -25.78
C ASP A 195 2.51 11.03 -24.81
N ILE A 196 2.55 11.29 -23.50
CA ILE A 196 2.65 10.27 -22.45
C ILE A 196 1.50 9.27 -22.56
N LYS A 197 0.25 9.76 -22.58
CA LYS A 197 -0.97 8.96 -22.76
C LYS A 197 -0.88 8.10 -24.02
N LYS A 198 -0.49 8.71 -25.15
CA LYS A 198 -0.35 7.99 -26.43
C LYS A 198 0.67 6.85 -26.33
N ILE A 199 1.84 7.10 -25.76
CA ILE A 199 2.89 6.08 -25.61
C ILE A 199 2.42 4.92 -24.73
N LEU A 200 1.74 5.21 -23.61
CA LEU A 200 1.22 4.16 -22.72
C LEU A 200 0.14 3.31 -23.40
N ILE A 201 -0.75 3.92 -24.18
CA ILE A 201 -1.81 3.20 -24.91
C ILE A 201 -1.21 2.37 -26.06
N ASP A 202 -0.35 2.97 -26.87
CA ASP A 202 0.23 2.31 -28.05
C ASP A 202 1.14 1.12 -27.67
N LEU A 203 1.71 1.13 -26.45
CA LEU A 203 2.63 0.10 -25.93
C LEU A 203 2.08 -0.57 -24.66
N ALA A 204 0.75 -0.69 -24.53
CA ALA A 204 0.11 -1.27 -23.34
C ALA A 204 0.60 -2.71 -23.02
N ASP A 205 0.95 -3.49 -24.05
CA ASP A 205 1.45 -4.86 -23.92
C ASP A 205 2.97 -4.95 -23.70
N ASP A 206 3.71 -3.84 -23.83
CA ASP A 206 5.16 -3.75 -23.62
C ASP A 206 5.52 -2.52 -22.76
N LEU A 207 5.25 -2.62 -21.45
CA LEU A 207 5.54 -1.53 -20.52
C LEU A 207 7.04 -1.20 -20.44
N ILE A 208 7.94 -2.16 -20.68
CA ILE A 208 9.38 -1.88 -20.74
C ILE A 208 9.69 -0.99 -21.94
N GLY A 209 9.12 -1.33 -23.10
CA GLY A 209 9.15 -0.51 -24.31
C GLY A 209 8.52 0.87 -24.09
N ALA A 210 7.40 0.94 -23.37
CA ALA A 210 6.74 2.20 -23.03
C ALA A 210 7.63 3.12 -22.19
N CYS A 211 8.17 2.63 -21.07
CA CYS A 211 9.08 3.40 -20.21
C CYS A 211 10.33 3.86 -20.96
N ARG A 212 10.91 2.99 -21.81
CA ARG A 212 12.04 3.36 -22.67
C ARG A 212 11.67 4.42 -23.70
N SER A 213 10.50 4.31 -24.33
CA SER A 213 9.99 5.26 -25.33
C SER A 213 9.75 6.64 -24.71
N LEU A 214 9.22 6.68 -23.48
CA LEU A 214 9.08 7.92 -22.71
C LEU A 214 10.45 8.57 -22.52
N ALA A 215 11.42 7.87 -21.93
CA ALA A 215 12.77 8.41 -21.72
C ALA A 215 13.43 8.89 -23.02
N GLN A 216 13.34 8.12 -24.11
CA GLN A 216 13.90 8.52 -25.40
C GLN A 216 13.19 9.74 -26.00
N THR A 217 11.88 9.87 -25.79
CA THR A 217 11.11 11.02 -26.26
C THR A 217 11.48 12.28 -25.48
N ALA A 218 11.61 12.21 -24.16
CA ALA A 218 12.12 13.31 -23.34
C ALA A 218 13.51 13.76 -23.79
N ARG A 219 14.43 12.81 -24.02
CA ARG A 219 15.77 13.09 -24.53
C ARG A 219 15.75 13.80 -25.89
N ARG A 220 14.91 13.35 -26.82
CA ARG A 220 14.74 13.99 -28.14
C ARG A 220 14.15 15.40 -28.03
N ASN A 221 13.30 15.64 -27.05
CA ASN A 221 12.72 16.95 -26.77
C ASN A 221 13.68 17.90 -26.05
N GLY A 222 14.89 17.43 -25.71
CA GLY A 222 15.96 18.27 -25.18
C GLY A 222 16.27 18.07 -23.71
N SER A 223 15.70 17.06 -23.05
CA SER A 223 15.99 16.77 -21.64
C SER A 223 17.49 16.58 -21.41
N ASN A 224 18.01 17.34 -20.47
CA ASN A 224 19.39 17.32 -20.01
C ASN A 224 19.53 16.73 -18.60
N ASP A 225 18.47 16.11 -18.07
CA ASP A 225 18.45 15.47 -16.76
C ASP A 225 18.56 13.93 -16.86
N ASN A 226 18.52 13.25 -15.72
CA ASN A 226 18.29 11.83 -15.58
C ASN A 226 16.88 11.48 -16.07
N LEU A 227 16.74 10.28 -16.65
CA LEU A 227 15.55 9.89 -17.39
C LEU A 227 14.98 8.62 -16.80
N THR A 228 14.01 8.77 -15.90
CA THR A 228 13.46 7.64 -15.15
C THR A 228 11.94 7.53 -15.27
N ALA A 229 11.49 6.34 -15.64
CA ALA A 229 10.09 5.97 -15.75
C ALA A 229 9.87 4.53 -15.28
N GLN A 230 8.82 4.31 -14.49
CA GLN A 230 8.34 3.01 -14.05
C GLN A 230 6.84 2.94 -14.23
N ALA A 231 6.33 1.85 -14.78
CA ALA A 231 4.89 1.62 -14.93
C ALA A 231 4.50 0.23 -14.50
N PHE A 232 3.25 0.07 -14.05
CA PHE A 232 2.64 -1.24 -13.91
C PHE A 232 1.15 -1.19 -14.27
N THR A 233 0.66 -2.26 -14.88
CA THR A 233 -0.76 -2.45 -15.21
C THR A 233 -1.34 -3.54 -14.33
N VAL A 234 -2.50 -3.30 -13.76
CA VAL A 234 -3.23 -4.26 -12.92
C VAL A 234 -4.17 -5.07 -13.80
N HIS A 235 -3.94 -6.38 -13.93
CA HIS A 235 -4.79 -7.29 -14.73
C HIS A 235 -5.86 -7.96 -13.89
N ALA A 236 -5.52 -8.30 -12.65
CA ALA A 236 -6.45 -8.87 -11.69
C ALA A 236 -6.11 -8.36 -10.28
N LEU A 237 -7.15 -8.09 -9.50
CA LEU A 237 -7.03 -7.77 -8.08
C LEU A 237 -7.37 -9.00 -7.25
N PRO A 238 -6.75 -9.16 -6.06
CA PRO A 238 -7.20 -10.16 -5.11
C PRO A 238 -8.66 -9.87 -4.75
N MET A 239 -9.51 -10.91 -4.71
CA MET A 239 -10.91 -10.76 -4.30
C MET A 239 -10.97 -10.00 -2.97
N GLN A 240 -11.84 -8.99 -2.91
CA GLN A 240 -12.14 -8.26 -1.68
C GLN A 240 -12.59 -9.26 -0.61
N ASP A 241 -11.68 -9.63 0.30
CA ASP A 241 -12.00 -10.59 1.37
C ASP A 241 -11.67 -10.05 2.76
N GLU A 242 -11.25 -8.78 2.86
CA GLU A 242 -11.16 -8.07 4.13
C GLU A 242 -12.41 -7.20 4.28
N GLU A 243 -12.56 -6.15 3.48
CA GLU A 243 -13.70 -5.23 3.61
C GLU A 243 -15.06 -5.89 3.32
N SER A 244 -15.15 -6.82 2.35
CA SER A 244 -16.41 -7.54 2.09
C SER A 244 -16.73 -8.59 3.15
N TYR A 245 -15.74 -9.29 3.72
CA TYR A 245 -15.96 -10.23 4.82
C TYR A 245 -16.45 -9.50 6.09
N PHE A 246 -15.81 -8.36 6.42
CA PHE A 246 -16.24 -7.51 7.52
C PHE A 246 -17.59 -6.83 7.24
N ASN A 247 -17.87 -6.38 6.01
CA ASN A 247 -19.17 -5.80 5.63
C ASN A 247 -20.30 -6.84 5.63
N GLU A 248 -20.06 -8.07 5.16
CA GLU A 248 -21.03 -9.16 5.22
C GLU A 248 -21.34 -9.55 6.67
N LEU A 249 -20.32 -9.66 7.51
CA LEU A 249 -20.51 -10.00 8.93
C LEU A 249 -21.16 -8.86 9.73
N THR A 250 -20.75 -7.60 9.53
CA THR A 250 -21.41 -6.45 10.18
C THR A 250 -22.87 -6.25 9.72
N ALA A 251 -23.26 -6.81 8.56
CA ALA A 251 -24.65 -6.85 8.12
C ALA A 251 -25.48 -7.97 8.79
N LEU A 252 -24.84 -8.97 9.40
CA LEU A 252 -25.55 -10.01 10.14
C LEU A 252 -26.05 -9.47 11.49
N PRO A 253 -27.26 -9.87 11.92
CA PRO A 253 -27.75 -9.51 13.23
C PRO A 253 -26.89 -10.13 14.33
N PHE A 254 -26.83 -9.47 15.49
CA PHE A 254 -26.25 -10.09 16.67
C PHE A 254 -27.10 -11.30 17.10
N PRO A 255 -26.47 -12.42 17.51
CA PRO A 255 -27.21 -13.57 17.99
C PRO A 255 -27.94 -13.22 19.29
N PRO A 256 -29.15 -13.77 19.51
CA PRO A 256 -29.80 -13.68 20.81
C PRO A 256 -29.00 -14.44 21.87
N LEU A 257 -29.32 -14.23 23.16
CA LEU A 257 -28.82 -15.12 24.20
C LEU A 257 -29.37 -16.53 23.96
N LEU A 258 -28.47 -17.51 23.90
CA LEU A 258 -28.85 -18.88 23.58
C LEU A 258 -29.06 -19.73 24.84
N GLU A 259 -30.11 -20.54 24.82
CA GLU A 259 -30.45 -21.49 25.88
C GLU A 259 -30.12 -22.95 25.47
N ALA A 260 -29.98 -23.82 26.45
CA ALA A 260 -29.74 -25.24 26.22
C ALA A 260 -30.87 -25.86 25.36
N GLY A 261 -30.47 -26.56 24.30
CA GLY A 261 -31.36 -27.19 23.32
C GLY A 261 -31.63 -26.35 22.06
N GLN A 262 -31.35 -25.03 22.07
CA GLN A 262 -31.47 -24.20 20.87
C GLN A 262 -30.40 -24.53 19.84
N ILE A 263 -30.69 -24.25 18.57
CA ILE A 263 -29.80 -24.51 17.43
C ILE A 263 -29.52 -23.21 16.70
N LEU A 264 -28.24 -22.90 16.49
CA LEU A 264 -27.77 -21.79 15.66
C LEU A 264 -26.75 -22.33 14.64
N ASP A 265 -26.96 -22.04 13.34
CA ASP A 265 -26.11 -22.49 12.23
C ASP A 265 -25.84 -24.01 12.20
N GLY A 266 -26.79 -24.79 12.74
CA GLY A 266 -26.71 -26.24 12.85
C GLY A 266 -25.80 -26.75 13.97
N TYR A 267 -25.46 -25.88 14.93
CA TYR A 267 -24.85 -26.23 16.21
C TYR A 267 -25.90 -26.16 17.33
N ARG A 268 -26.13 -27.27 18.02
CA ARG A 268 -27.04 -27.33 19.17
C ARG A 268 -26.32 -26.95 20.45
N VAL A 269 -26.88 -26.00 21.19
CA VAL A 269 -26.37 -25.54 22.48
C VAL A 269 -26.64 -26.60 23.54
N ILE A 270 -25.58 -27.03 24.21
CA ILE A 270 -25.66 -27.97 25.34
C ILE A 270 -25.83 -27.20 26.64
N ARG A 271 -24.99 -26.18 26.85
CA ARG A 271 -25.03 -25.28 28.00
C ARG A 271 -24.14 -24.07 27.77
N GLU A 272 -24.42 -22.99 28.51
CA GLU A 272 -23.47 -21.89 28.68
C GLU A 272 -22.24 -22.36 29.49
N ILE A 273 -21.06 -21.91 29.06
CA ILE A 273 -19.79 -22.10 29.77
C ILE A 273 -19.40 -20.81 30.48
N HIS A 274 -19.57 -19.67 29.82
CA HIS A 274 -19.18 -18.37 30.35
C HIS A 274 -19.99 -17.24 29.73
N ALA A 275 -20.48 -16.34 30.59
CA ALA A 275 -21.07 -15.07 30.21
C ALA A 275 -20.26 -13.91 30.80
N ALA A 276 -19.69 -13.08 29.93
CA ALA A 276 -19.05 -11.82 30.30
C ALA A 276 -19.82 -10.65 29.70
N LYS A 277 -19.51 -9.42 30.17
CA LYS A 277 -20.11 -8.20 29.60
C LYS A 277 -20.00 -8.13 28.08
N ARG A 278 -18.88 -8.62 27.53
CA ARG A 278 -18.51 -8.49 26.11
C ARG A 278 -18.68 -9.77 25.29
N THR A 279 -18.86 -10.94 25.90
CA THR A 279 -18.90 -12.20 25.13
C THR A 279 -19.70 -13.26 25.85
N GLN A 280 -20.33 -14.13 25.07
CA GLN A 280 -20.96 -15.35 25.54
C GLN A 280 -20.20 -16.55 24.97
N VAL A 281 -20.03 -17.59 25.77
CA VAL A 281 -19.33 -18.82 25.37
C VAL A 281 -20.20 -20.02 25.74
N TYR A 282 -20.50 -20.84 24.74
CA TYR A 282 -21.36 -22.00 24.83
C TYR A 282 -20.62 -23.29 24.48
N LEU A 283 -20.97 -24.37 25.17
CA LEU A 283 -20.65 -25.72 24.72
C LEU A 283 -21.72 -26.12 23.70
N VAL A 284 -21.31 -26.45 22.48
CA VAL A 284 -22.23 -26.84 21.41
C VAL A 284 -21.85 -28.21 20.84
N VAL A 285 -22.81 -28.85 20.18
CA VAL A 285 -22.61 -30.06 19.38
C VAL A 285 -23.00 -29.76 17.94
N ASP A 286 -22.15 -30.14 16.99
CA ASP A 286 -22.45 -30.06 15.56
C ASP A 286 -23.43 -31.19 15.18
N GLU A 287 -24.60 -30.82 14.65
CA GLU A 287 -25.65 -31.79 14.29
C GLU A 287 -25.25 -32.74 13.14
N SER A 288 -24.22 -32.42 12.35
CA SER A 288 -23.81 -33.27 11.23
C SER A 288 -22.90 -34.43 11.59
N ASN A 289 -22.02 -34.24 12.56
CA ASN A 289 -20.96 -35.19 12.91
C ASN A 289 -20.95 -35.56 14.40
N GLY A 290 -21.73 -34.86 15.24
CA GLY A 290 -21.81 -35.09 16.68
C GLY A 290 -20.62 -34.57 17.49
N GLU A 291 -19.68 -33.85 16.87
CA GLU A 291 -18.51 -33.31 17.56
C GLU A 291 -18.88 -32.18 18.53
N GLN A 292 -18.23 -32.17 19.70
CA GLN A 292 -18.34 -31.07 20.65
C GLN A 292 -17.42 -29.91 20.24
N ARG A 293 -17.96 -28.70 20.24
CA ARG A 293 -17.23 -27.47 19.92
C ARG A 293 -17.56 -26.36 20.91
N ILE A 294 -16.76 -25.31 20.88
CA ILE A 294 -17.00 -24.08 21.64
C ILE A 294 -17.53 -23.03 20.67
N MET A 295 -18.72 -22.50 20.95
CA MET A 295 -19.27 -21.35 20.23
C MET A 295 -19.07 -20.11 21.09
N LYS A 296 -18.41 -19.10 20.52
CA LYS A 296 -18.26 -17.79 21.13
C LYS A 296 -19.08 -16.79 20.33
N THR A 297 -19.95 -16.04 21.00
CA THR A 297 -20.76 -14.99 20.37
C THR A 297 -20.50 -13.63 21.04
N PRO A 298 -20.73 -12.51 20.33
CA PRO A 298 -20.67 -11.20 20.95
C PRO A 298 -21.84 -11.03 21.92
N SER A 299 -21.66 -10.19 22.95
CA SER A 299 -22.77 -9.84 23.85
C SER A 299 -23.77 -8.92 23.14
N PRO A 300 -25.10 -9.20 23.19
CA PRO A 300 -26.12 -8.31 22.61
C PRO A 300 -26.05 -6.87 23.12
N SER A 301 -25.52 -6.65 24.32
CA SER A 301 -25.35 -5.30 24.90
C SER A 301 -24.36 -4.40 24.16
N PHE A 302 -23.62 -4.93 23.19
CA PHE A 302 -22.62 -4.21 22.41
C PHE A 302 -22.97 -4.14 20.91
N SER A 303 -24.24 -4.38 20.53
CA SER A 303 -24.71 -4.28 19.15
C SER A 303 -24.49 -2.90 18.52
N ASP A 304 -24.46 -1.86 19.36
CA ASP A 304 -24.40 -0.46 18.93
C ASP A 304 -22.99 0.14 19.08
N ASP A 305 -21.97 -0.69 19.36
CA ASP A 305 -20.56 -0.27 19.52
C ASP A 305 -19.71 -0.76 18.33
N PRO A 306 -19.48 0.09 17.31
CA PRO A 306 -18.73 -0.27 16.11
C PRO A 306 -17.28 -0.70 16.40
N LEU A 307 -16.64 -0.10 17.42
CA LEU A 307 -15.26 -0.43 17.77
C LEU A 307 -15.19 -1.81 18.40
N PHE A 308 -16.18 -2.17 19.21
CA PHE A 308 -16.28 -3.52 19.76
C PHE A 308 -16.50 -4.57 18.66
N ILE A 309 -17.42 -4.30 17.73
CA ILE A 309 -17.72 -5.21 16.61
C ILE A 309 -16.45 -5.48 15.80
N ASP A 310 -15.73 -4.42 15.44
CA ASP A 310 -14.47 -4.49 14.71
C ASP A 310 -13.43 -5.38 15.42
N LEU A 311 -13.21 -5.14 16.72
CA LEU A 311 -12.28 -5.93 17.53
C LEU A 311 -12.70 -7.40 17.67
N PHE A 312 -13.99 -7.68 17.79
CA PHE A 312 -14.52 -9.04 17.89
C PHE A 312 -14.29 -9.82 16.58
N LEU A 313 -14.56 -9.19 15.44
CA LEU A 313 -14.33 -9.77 14.12
C LEU A 313 -12.83 -9.98 13.82
N HIS A 314 -11.99 -9.05 14.24
CA HIS A 314 -10.54 -9.19 14.15
C HIS A 314 -10.01 -10.38 14.96
N GLU A 315 -10.58 -10.69 16.13
CA GLU A 315 -10.16 -11.85 16.93
C GLU A 315 -10.34 -13.15 16.15
N GLU A 316 -11.48 -13.32 15.47
CA GLU A 316 -11.73 -14.48 14.64
C GLU A 316 -10.75 -14.57 13.47
N TRP A 317 -10.55 -13.45 12.78
CA TRP A 317 -9.64 -13.35 11.64
C TRP A 317 -8.20 -13.72 12.02
N ILE A 318 -7.73 -13.28 13.19
CA ILE A 318 -6.41 -13.61 13.74
C ILE A 318 -6.37 -15.11 14.08
N GLY A 319 -7.38 -15.60 14.81
CA GLY A 319 -7.39 -16.99 15.30
C GLY A 319 -7.44 -18.04 14.19
N ARG A 320 -8.04 -17.74 13.02
CA ARG A 320 -8.00 -18.63 11.84
C ARG A 320 -6.60 -18.81 11.26
N ARG A 321 -5.71 -17.84 11.46
CA ARG A 321 -4.36 -17.80 10.87
C ARG A 321 -3.29 -18.36 11.81
N LEU A 322 -3.63 -18.60 13.08
CA LEU A 322 -2.71 -19.09 14.08
C LEU A 322 -2.89 -20.59 14.29
N ASN A 323 -1.83 -21.35 14.06
CA ASN A 323 -1.77 -22.76 14.41
C ASN A 323 -0.74 -22.97 15.52
N SER A 324 -1.18 -22.81 16.77
CA SER A 324 -0.34 -22.93 17.96
C SER A 324 -1.06 -23.79 19.01
N PRO A 325 -0.35 -24.70 19.71
CA PRO A 325 -0.93 -25.45 20.82
C PRO A 325 -1.31 -24.56 22.01
N HIS A 326 -0.89 -23.29 22.02
CA HIS A 326 -1.16 -22.34 23.10
C HIS A 326 -2.29 -21.34 22.77
N ILE A 327 -2.89 -21.44 21.59
CA ILE A 327 -3.92 -20.51 21.12
C ILE A 327 -5.14 -21.34 20.72
N MET A 328 -6.35 -20.88 21.05
CA MET A 328 -7.56 -21.56 20.61
C MET A 328 -7.61 -21.59 19.08
N LYS A 329 -7.78 -22.79 18.52
CA LYS A 329 -7.98 -22.97 17.09
C LYS A 329 -9.39 -22.50 16.73
N VAL A 330 -9.47 -21.51 15.85
CA VAL A 330 -10.75 -21.09 15.27
C VAL A 330 -11.12 -22.09 14.17
N ILE A 331 -12.33 -22.61 14.23
CA ILE A 331 -12.86 -23.55 13.25
C ILE A 331 -13.69 -22.76 12.25
N GLU A 332 -13.38 -22.93 10.98
CA GLU A 332 -14.14 -22.31 9.90
C GLU A 332 -15.51 -23.01 9.75
N PRO A 333 -16.63 -22.27 9.69
CA PRO A 333 -17.93 -22.87 9.49
C PRO A 333 -18.10 -23.35 8.04
N ASP A 334 -18.59 -24.58 7.86
CA ASP A 334 -18.90 -25.13 6.53
C ASP A 334 -20.29 -24.70 6.01
N ARG A 335 -20.93 -23.72 6.67
CA ARG A 335 -22.32 -23.29 6.44
C ARG A 335 -22.44 -21.77 6.55
N PRO A 336 -23.38 -21.13 5.81
CA PRO A 336 -23.64 -19.71 5.94
C PRO A 336 -24.16 -19.37 7.33
N ARG A 337 -23.69 -18.24 7.88
CA ARG A 337 -24.07 -17.75 9.21
C ARG A 337 -25.40 -17.01 9.16
N GLN A 338 -26.20 -17.18 10.21
CA GLN A 338 -27.41 -16.38 10.44
C GLN A 338 -27.15 -15.17 11.34
N CYS A 339 -26.08 -15.19 12.14
CA CYS A 339 -25.72 -14.13 13.09
C CYS A 339 -24.19 -13.94 13.16
N LEU A 340 -23.75 -12.83 13.76
CA LEU A 340 -22.32 -12.49 13.98
C LEU A 340 -21.58 -13.56 14.80
#